data_AF-A0A951ADZ6-F1
#
_entry.id   AF-A0A951ADZ6-F1
#
_cell.length_a   1.000
_cell.length_b   1.000
_cell.length_c   1.000
_cell.angle_alpha   90.00
_cell.angle_beta   90.00
_cell.angle_gamma   90.00
#
_symmetry.space_group_name_H-M   'P 1'
#
loop_
_entity.id
_entity.type
_entity.pdbx_description
1 polymer ?
#
loop_
_entity_poly.entity_id
_entity_poly.type
_entity_poly.pdbx_seq_one_letter_code
_entity_poly.pdbx_strand_id
1 'polypeptide(L)'
;MSNDASLPYGTTTKVRDTCLCLHLQRAARAVARHFDELMRPAGLTSGQFSLLMSLNRPDPPTMRAVAELLAMDRTTLTANLKPLERRGLVRIRVDKADRR
;
A
#
# COMPACT_ATOMS: atom_id res chain seq x y z
N MET A 1 -6.53 2.19 37.02
CA MET A 1 -6.94 0.77 36.96
C MET A 1 -6.14 0.11 35.84
N SER A 2 -4.92 -0.33 36.16
CA SER A 2 -4.07 -1.03 35.19
C SER A 2 -4.61 -2.46 35.09
N ASN A 3 -5.21 -2.79 33.97
CA ASN A 3 -5.74 -4.14 33.73
C ASN A 3 -4.58 -5.02 33.29
N ASP A 4 -3.79 -5.49 34.26
CA ASP A 4 -2.67 -6.41 34.05
C ASP A 4 -3.21 -7.83 33.82
N ALA A 5 -4.00 -7.98 32.76
CA ALA A 5 -4.40 -9.28 32.25
C ALA A 5 -3.31 -9.72 31.26
N SER A 6 -2.22 -10.29 31.79
CA SER A 6 -1.21 -10.93 30.95
C SER A 6 -1.91 -11.93 30.01
N LEU A 7 -1.77 -11.72 28.70
CA LEU A 7 -2.38 -12.58 27.70
C LEU A 7 -1.76 -13.98 27.82
N PRO A 8 -2.53 -15.04 28.15
CA PRO A 8 -1.97 -16.38 28.26
C PRO A 8 -1.33 -16.79 26.94
N TYR A 9 -0.18 -17.48 27.00
CA TYR A 9 0.53 -17.92 25.79
C TYR A 9 -0.35 -18.80 24.88
N GLY A 10 -1.25 -19.60 25.46
CA GLY A 10 -2.24 -20.38 24.72
C GLY A 10 -3.16 -19.53 23.83
N THR A 11 -3.54 -18.33 24.30
CA THR A 11 -4.33 -17.36 23.52
C THR A 11 -3.53 -16.84 22.33
N THR A 12 -2.24 -16.53 22.52
CA THR A 12 -1.34 -16.11 21.44
C THR A 12 -1.21 -17.19 20.37
N THR A 13 -1.00 -18.45 20.77
CA THR A 13 -0.93 -19.60 19.85
C THR A 13 -2.23 -19.78 19.08
N LYS A 14 -3.39 -19.69 19.76
CA LYS A 14 -4.70 -19.76 19.10
C LYS A 14 -4.86 -18.66 18.05
N VAL A 15 -4.56 -17.41 18.38
CA VAL A 15 -4.62 -16.28 17.44
C VAL A 15 -3.65 -16.50 16.27
N ARG A 16 -2.42 -16.95 16.53
CA ARG A 16 -1.43 -17.25 15.48
C ARG A 16 -1.96 -18.26 14.46
N ASP A 17 -2.67 -19.28 14.93
CA ASP A 17 -3.08 -20.40 14.11
C ASP A 17 -4.44 -20.18 13.42
N THR A 18 -5.31 -19.32 13.96
CA THR A 18 -6.68 -19.13 13.43
C THR A 18 -7.01 -17.72 12.94
N CYS A 19 -6.18 -16.71 13.21
CA CYS A 19 -6.47 -15.33 12.82
C CYS A 19 -6.30 -15.11 11.31
N LEU A 20 -7.42 -14.94 10.61
CA LEU A 20 -7.45 -14.66 9.17
C LEU A 20 -6.65 -13.40 8.81
N CYS A 21 -6.71 -12.34 9.62
CA CYS A 21 -5.96 -11.12 9.38
C CYS A 21 -4.44 -11.39 9.37
N LEU A 22 -3.93 -12.14 10.35
CA LEU A 22 -2.51 -12.48 10.43
C LEU A 22 -2.08 -13.35 9.25
N HIS A 23 -2.90 -14.33 8.88
CA HIS A 23 -2.62 -15.21 7.74
C HIS A 23 -2.62 -14.43 6.41
N LEU A 24 -3.61 -13.56 6.19
CA LEU A 24 -3.66 -12.68 5.02
C LEU A 24 -2.45 -11.76 4.95
N GLN A 25 -2.06 -11.14 6.06
CA GLN A 25 -0.87 -10.29 6.12
C GLN A 25 0.42 -11.06 5.80
N ARG A 26 0.56 -12.30 6.29
CA ARG A 26 1.71 -13.17 5.98
C ARG A 26 1.73 -13.56 4.51
N ALA A 27 0.58 -13.96 3.96
CA ALA A 27 0.44 -14.30 2.54
C ALA A 27 0.74 -13.10 1.64
N ALA A 28 0.16 -11.93 1.93
CA ALA A 28 0.39 -10.70 1.20
C ALA A 28 1.88 -10.32 1.17
N ARG A 29 2.59 -10.40 2.31
CA ARG A 29 4.04 -10.17 2.36
C ARG A 29 4.84 -11.19 1.54
N ALA A 30 4.43 -12.45 1.53
CA ALA A 30 5.11 -13.48 0.74
C ALA A 30 4.95 -13.24 -0.77
N VAL A 31 3.73 -12.93 -1.20
CA VAL A 31 3.43 -12.59 -2.60
C VAL A 31 4.17 -11.31 -3.02
N ALA A 32 4.15 -10.27 -2.18
CA ALA A 32 4.84 -9.02 -2.46
C ALA A 32 6.35 -9.22 -2.63
N ARG A 33 7.01 -9.99 -1.75
CA ARG A 33 8.45 -10.28 -1.89
C ARG A 33 8.76 -11.00 -3.20
N HIS A 34 7.97 -12.00 -3.56
CA HIS A 34 8.16 -12.72 -4.81
C HIS A 34 7.98 -11.80 -6.03
N PHE A 35 6.96 -10.94 -6.01
CA PHE A 35 6.73 -9.97 -7.08
C PHE A 35 7.85 -8.92 -7.16
N ASP A 36 8.35 -8.43 -6.02
CA ASP A 36 9.46 -7.49 -5.94
C ASP A 36 10.75 -8.09 -6.55
N GLU A 37 11.01 -9.37 -6.31
CA GLU A 37 12.14 -10.09 -6.90
C GLU A 37 12.06 -10.11 -8.44
N LEU A 38 10.85 -10.34 -8.97
CA LEU A 38 10.58 -10.35 -10.41
C LEU A 38 10.63 -8.94 -11.02
N MET A 39 10.21 -7.90 -10.29
CA MET A 39 10.21 -6.51 -10.75
C MET A 39 11.55 -5.79 -10.59
N ARG A 40 12.51 -6.41 -9.89
CA ARG A 40 13.86 -5.86 -9.66
C ARG A 40 14.57 -5.37 -10.93
N PRO A 41 14.50 -6.04 -12.10
CA PRO A 41 15.11 -5.51 -13.34
C PRO A 41 14.50 -4.19 -13.81
N ALA A 42 13.23 -3.93 -13.51
CA ALA A 42 12.56 -2.66 -13.78
C ALA A 42 12.78 -1.61 -12.67
N GLY A 43 13.50 -1.98 -11.60
CA GLY A 43 13.73 -1.13 -10.43
C GLY A 43 12.43 -0.72 -9.73
N LEU A 44 11.40 -1.57 -9.74
CA LEU A 44 10.09 -1.28 -9.14
C LEU A 44 9.79 -2.26 -8.01
N THR A 45 9.00 -1.81 -7.05
CA THR A 45 8.33 -2.70 -6.08
C THR A 45 6.90 -3.01 -6.54
N SER A 46 6.31 -4.06 -6.01
CA SER A 46 4.90 -4.44 -6.12
C SER A 46 3.97 -3.28 -5.76
N GLY A 47 4.25 -2.56 -4.67
CA GLY A 47 3.47 -1.38 -4.28
C GLY A 47 3.57 -0.24 -5.31
N GLN A 48 4.76 0.03 -5.84
CA GLN A 48 4.97 1.02 -6.89
C GLN A 48 4.28 0.62 -8.19
N PHE A 49 4.35 -0.66 -8.56
CA PHE A 49 3.67 -1.21 -9.72
C PHE A 49 2.14 -1.09 -9.58
N SER A 50 1.56 -1.51 -8.46
CA SER A 50 0.13 -1.35 -8.19
C SER A 50 -0.32 0.10 -8.24
N LEU A 51 0.50 1.02 -7.72
CA LEU A 51 0.25 2.45 -7.85
C LEU A 51 0.27 2.90 -9.31
N LEU A 52 1.26 2.52 -10.11
CA LEU A 52 1.29 2.85 -11.54
C LEU A 52 0.06 2.28 -12.29
N MET A 53 -0.35 1.05 -11.98
CA MET A 53 -1.55 0.44 -12.58
C MET A 53 -2.83 1.18 -12.19
N SER A 54 -2.92 1.67 -10.95
CA SER A 54 -4.07 2.50 -10.51
C SER A 54 -4.18 3.84 -11.25
N LEU A 55 -3.08 4.33 -11.82
CA LEU A 55 -3.03 5.56 -12.61
C LEU A 55 -3.30 5.33 -14.10
N ASN A 56 -3.22 4.08 -14.58
CA ASN A 56 -3.32 3.72 -15.99
C ASN A 56 -4.79 3.70 -16.46
N ARG A 57 -5.34 4.87 -16.76
CA ARG A 57 -6.71 5.07 -17.25
C ARG A 57 -6.75 6.22 -18.27
N PRO A 58 -7.83 6.35 -19.09
CA PRO A 58 -7.90 7.36 -20.15
C PRO A 58 -7.69 8.81 -19.67
N ASP A 59 -8.31 9.16 -18.53
CA ASP A 59 -8.21 10.49 -17.93
C ASP A 59 -7.46 10.45 -16.60
N PRO A 60 -6.59 11.42 -16.25
CA PRO A 60 -5.80 11.34 -15.03
C PRO A 60 -6.60 11.18 -13.72
N PRO A 61 -6.15 10.31 -12.79
CA PRO A 61 -6.31 10.37 -11.35
C PRO A 61 -6.79 11.64 -10.67
N THR A 62 -7.85 11.62 -9.84
CA THR A 62 -7.78 12.50 -8.65
C THR A 62 -7.05 11.77 -7.54
N MET A 63 -6.30 12.49 -6.70
CA MET A 63 -5.61 11.90 -5.54
C MET A 63 -6.56 11.10 -4.64
N ARG A 64 -7.78 11.61 -4.44
CA ARG A 64 -8.82 10.95 -3.66
C ARG A 64 -9.22 9.60 -4.24
N ALA A 65 -9.47 9.54 -5.55
CA ALA A 65 -9.86 8.29 -6.22
C ALA A 65 -8.78 7.21 -6.11
N VAL A 66 -7.50 7.58 -6.23
CA VAL A 66 -6.39 6.62 -6.05
C VAL A 66 -6.30 6.14 -4.60
N ALA A 67 -6.44 7.06 -3.64
CA ALA A 67 -6.38 6.75 -2.22
C ALA A 67 -7.50 5.77 -1.82
N GLU A 68 -8.72 6.01 -2.28
CA GLU A 68 -9.87 5.13 -2.08
C GLU A 68 -9.64 3.75 -2.74
N LEU A 69 -9.19 3.71 -4.00
CA LEU A 69 -8.92 2.45 -4.72
C LEU A 69 -7.86 1.59 -4.06
N LEU A 70 -6.78 2.20 -3.56
CA LEU A 70 -5.68 1.49 -2.92
C LEU A 70 -5.87 1.27 -1.42
N ALA A 71 -7.01 1.70 -0.85
CA ALA A 71 -7.28 1.70 0.59
C ALA A 71 -6.14 2.35 1.40
N MET A 72 -5.63 3.49 0.91
CA MET A 72 -4.58 4.28 1.53
C MET A 72 -5.10 5.65 1.95
N ASP A 73 -4.54 6.19 3.02
CA ASP A 73 -4.75 7.60 3.33
C ASP A 73 -3.93 8.51 2.38
N ARG A 74 -4.25 9.81 2.39
CA ARG A 74 -3.63 10.81 1.50
C ARG A 74 -2.13 10.98 1.76
N THR A 75 -1.66 10.91 3.02
CA THR A 75 -0.24 11.12 3.33
C THR A 75 0.59 9.94 2.85
N THR A 76 0.08 8.71 3.04
CA THR A 76 0.68 7.48 2.50
C THR A 76 0.75 7.51 0.97
N LEU A 77 -0.34 7.88 0.28
CA LEU A 77 -0.33 7.99 -1.18
C LEU A 77 0.70 9.02 -1.67
N THR A 78 0.75 10.19 -1.03
CA THR A 78 1.69 11.26 -1.39
C THR A 78 3.13 10.82 -1.20
N ALA A 79 3.43 10.13 -0.08
CA ALA A 79 4.73 9.56 0.18
C ALA A 79 5.13 8.49 -0.88
N ASN A 80 4.17 7.67 -1.32
CA ASN A 80 4.39 6.63 -2.34
C ASN A 80 4.59 7.19 -3.76
N LEU A 81 3.94 8.32 -4.10
CA LEU A 81 4.11 8.98 -5.40
C LEU A 81 5.44 9.71 -5.53
N LYS A 82 5.99 10.27 -4.45
CA LYS A 82 7.21 11.09 -4.48
C LYS A 82 8.44 10.36 -5.08
N PRO A 83 8.73 9.08 -4.78
CA PRO A 83 9.78 8.33 -5.47
C PRO A 83 9.51 8.12 -6.97
N LEU A 84 8.25 7.90 -7.36
CA LEU A 84 7.88 7.69 -8.77
C LEU A 84 7.98 8.97 -9.58
N GLU A 85 7.60 10.11 -8.99
CA GLU A 85 7.72 11.43 -9.60
C GLU A 85 9.19 11.81 -9.81
N ARG A 86 10.05 11.57 -8.80
CA ARG A 86 11.51 11.79 -8.91
C ARG A 86 12.15 10.96 -10.03
N ARG A 87 11.57 9.81 -10.37
CA ARG A 87 12.01 8.95 -11.47
C ARG A 87 11.38 9.33 -12.82
N GLY A 88 10.52 10.34 -12.86
CA GLY A 88 9.80 10.76 -14.06
C GLY A 88 8.71 9.80 -14.53
N LEU A 89 8.30 8.83 -13.69
CA LEU A 89 7.28 7.83 -14.05
C LEU A 89 5.86 8.34 -13.89
N VAL A 90 5.66 9.37 -13.06
CA VAL A 90 4.37 10.03 -12.84
C VAL A 90 4.58 11.54 -12.81
N ARG A 91 3.51 12.29 -13.04
CA ARG A 91 3.48 13.75 -12.87
C ARG A 91 2.25 14.15 -12.08
N ILE A 92 2.45 14.86 -10.98
CA ILE A 92 1.34 15.44 -10.22
C ILE A 92 1.06 16.84 -10.77
N ARG A 93 -0.22 17.16 -10.99
CA ARG A 93 -0.66 18.49 -11.42
C ARG A 93 -1.74 18.99 -10.47
N VAL A 94 -1.66 20.27 -10.11
CA VAL A 94 -2.77 20.96 -9.46
C VAL A 94 -3.81 21.25 -10.54
N ASP A 95 -5.04 20.83 -10.31
CA ASP A 95 -6.13 21.19 -11.19
C ASP A 95 -6.41 22.70 -11.06
N LYS A 96 -6.47 23.41 -12.18
CA LYS A 96 -6.75 24.86 -12.18
C LYS A 96 -8.19 25.15 -11.73
N ALA A 97 -9.09 24.18 -11.84
CA ALA A 97 -10.47 24.29 -11.40
C ALA A 97 -10.67 23.94 -9.91
N ASP A 98 -9.72 23.25 -9.28
CA ASP A 98 -9.78 22.84 -7.88
C ASP A 98 -8.57 23.39 -7.10
N ARG A 99 -8.76 24.55 -6.45
CA ARG A 99 -7.73 25.24 -5.66
C ARG A 99 -7.58 24.65 -4.25
N ARG A 100 -7.26 23.36 -4.12
CA ARG A 100 -6.99 22.69 -2.83
C ARG A 100 -5.74 21.82 -2.82
#